data_AF-A0A3D0RGT2-F1
#
_entry.id   AF-A0A3D0RGT2-F1
#
_cell.length_a   1.000
_cell.length_b   1.000
_cell.length_c   1.000
_cell.angle_alpha   90.00
_cell.angle_beta   90.00
_cell.angle_gamma   90.00
#
_symmetry.space_group_name_H-M   'P 1'
#
loop_
_entity.id
_entity.type
_entity.pdbx_description
1 polymer ?
#
loop_
_entity_poly.entity_id
_entity_poly.type
_entity_poly.pdbx_seq_one_letter_code
_entity_poly.pdbx_strand_id
1 'polypeptide(L)' 'IFKAGEKAGKVYLLVRGSVGIYLPDNDTKEPNFRISPNEIFGEMGVIDDELRMADARCMEES' A
#
# COMPACT_ATOMS: atom_id res chain seq x y z
N ILE A 1 5.04 -4.94 0.90
CA ILE A 1 5.74 -3.71 0.46
C ILE A 1 5.99 -2.82 1.66
N PHE A 2 4.95 -2.44 2.39
CA PHE A 2 5.04 -1.86 3.74
C PHE A 2 3.87 -2.36 4.58
N LYS A 3 3.94 -2.16 5.89
CA LYS A 3 2.87 -2.48 6.84
C LYS A 3 2.31 -1.24 7.52
N ALA A 4 1.05 -1.32 7.95
CA ALA A 4 0.43 -0.34 8.83
C ALA A 4 1.27 -0.17 10.10
N GLY A 5 1.38 1.06 10.59
CA GLY A 5 2.21 1.41 11.73
C GLY A 5 3.71 1.61 11.43
N GLU A 6 4.19 1.32 10.22
CA GLU A 6 5.56 1.66 9.82
C GLU A 6 5.71 3.17 9.54
N LYS A 7 6.92 3.71 9.68
CA LYS A 7 7.17 5.13 9.37
C LYS A 7 6.99 5.39 7.87
N ALA A 8 6.15 6.37 7.51
CA ALA A 8 5.92 6.72 6.12
C ALA A 8 7.00 7.69 5.60
N GLY A 9 8.14 7.15 5.17
CA GLY A 9 9.26 7.93 4.63
C GLY A 9 9.48 7.80 3.11
N LYS A 10 8.62 7.06 2.40
CA LYS A 10 8.79 6.71 0.98
C LYS A 10 7.46 6.72 0.25
N VAL A 11 7.49 7.14 -1.01
CA VAL A 11 6.37 7.02 -1.95
C VAL A 11 6.76 6.04 -3.06
N TYR A 12 5.80 5.29 -3.58
CA TYR A 12 6.04 4.25 -4.59
C TYR A 12 5.24 4.54 -5.86
N LEU A 13 5.85 4.30 -7.03
CA LEU A 13 5.17 4.24 -8.33
C LEU A 13 5.14 2.79 -8.79
N LEU A 14 3.96 2.24 -9.07
CA LEU A 14 3.84 0.87 -9.54
C LEU A 14 4.17 0.79 -11.04
N VAL A 15 5.32 0.25 -11.41
CA VAL A 15 5.71 0.12 -12.84
C VAL A 15 5.02 -1.06 -13.52
N ARG A 16 4.85 -2.19 -12.81
CA ARG A 16 4.24 -3.42 -13.34
C ARG A 16 3.70 -4.29 -12.21
N GLY A 17 2.71 -5.12 -12.52
CA GLY A 17 2.06 -6.07 -11.61
C GLY A 17 0.85 -5.44 -10.93
N SER A 18 0.50 -5.95 -9.75
CA SER A 18 -0.63 -5.44 -8.97
C SER A 18 -0.31 -5.44 -7.48
N VAL A 19 -0.73 -4.36 -6.81
CA VAL A 19 -0.58 -4.20 -5.36
C VAL A 19 -1.96 -4.03 -4.73
N GLY A 20 -2.20 -4.72 -3.63
CA GLY A 20 -3.38 -4.57 -2.80
C GLY A 20 -3.09 -3.73 -1.57
N ILE A 21 -4.00 -2.81 -1.26
CA ILE A 21 -4.02 -2.05 0.00
C ILE A 21 -5.05 -2.67 0.93
N TYR A 22 -4.61 -3.00 2.14
CA TYR A 22 -5.40 -3.65 3.18
C TYR A 22 -5.47 -2.73 4.39
N LEU A 23 -6.68 -2.26 4.70
CA LEU A 23 -6.94 -1.48 5.90
C LEU A 23 -6.78 -2.36 7.17
N PRO A 24 -6.48 -1.78 8.34
CA PRO A 24 -6.18 -2.55 9.55
C PRO A 24 -7.31 -3.47 10.04
N ASP A 25 -8.55 -3.17 9.66
CA ASP A 25 -9.75 -3.93 9.98
C ASP A 25 -10.12 -4.98 8.92
N ASN A 26 -9.34 -5.10 7.84
CA ASN A 26 -9.55 -6.08 6.79
C ASN A 26 -8.75 -7.37 7.06
N ASP A 27 -9.42 -8.35 7.66
CA ASP A 27 -8.89 -9.69 7.92
C ASP A 27 -9.02 -10.66 6.72
N THR A 28 -9.49 -10.18 5.56
CA THR A 28 -9.69 -11.02 4.38
C THR A 28 -8.44 -11.12 3.50
N LYS A 29 -8.49 -11.99 2.50
CA LYS A 29 -7.44 -12.08 1.46
C LYS A 29 -7.61 -11.04 0.36
N GLU A 30 -8.79 -10.43 0.24
CA GLU A 30 -9.10 -9.45 -0.80
C GLU A 30 -8.73 -8.03 -0.33
N PRO A 31 -8.11 -7.21 -1.20
CA PRO A 31 -7.71 -5.86 -0.81
C PRO A 31 -8.91 -4.91 -0.77
N ASN A 32 -8.84 -3.88 0.08
CA ASN A 32 -9.80 -2.77 0.04
C ASN A 32 -9.65 -1.94 -1.23
N PHE A 33 -8.40 -1.74 -1.67
CA PHE A 33 -8.07 -1.01 -2.89
C PHE A 33 -7.01 -1.75 -3.69
N ARG A 34 -7.15 -1.76 -5.01
CA ARG A 34 -6.19 -2.36 -5.93
C ARG A 34 -5.47 -1.26 -6.69
N ILE A 35 -4.14 -1.27 -6.62
CA ILE A 35 -3.27 -0.35 -7.33
C ILE A 35 -2.88 -0.96 -8.68
N SER A 36 -3.02 -0.15 -9.72
CA SER A 36 -2.72 -0.51 -11.11
C SER A 36 -1.38 0.07 -11.56
N PRO A 37 -0.75 -0.48 -12.62
CA PRO A 37 0.45 0.10 -13.18
C PRO A 37 0.29 1.58 -13.55
N ASN A 38 1.35 2.35 -13.33
CA ASN A 38 1.44 3.81 -13.43
C ASN A 38 0.69 4.61 -12.35
N GLU A 39 0.21 3.95 -11.29
CA GLU A 39 -0.34 4.63 -10.12
C GLU A 39 0.72 4.80 -9.02
N ILE A 40 0.61 5.92 -8.31
CA ILE A 40 1.39 6.22 -7.12
C ILE A 40 0.61 5.73 -5.89
N PHE A 41 1.31 5.17 -4.91
CA PHE A 41 0.71 4.78 -3.64
C PHE A 41 1.65 4.99 -2.45
N GLY A 42 1.05 5.08 -1.27
CA GLY A 42 1.76 5.31 -0.01
C GLY A 42 2.17 6.77 0.19
N GLU A 43 1.56 7.70 -0.55
CA GLU A 43 1.73 9.13 -0.42
C GLU A 43 1.05 9.71 0.83
N MET A 44 -0.14 9.21 1.21
CA MET A 44 -0.89 9.76 2.35
C MET A 44 -0.09 9.80 3.66
N GLY A 45 0.56 8.70 4.05
CA GLY A 45 1.37 8.70 5.27
C GLY A 45 2.56 9.68 5.23
N VAL A 46 3.08 9.98 4.03
CA VAL A 46 4.19 10.94 3.87
C VAL A 46 3.68 12.38 3.95
N ILE A 47 2.47 12.64 3.43
CA ILE A 47 1.85 13.98 3.44
C ILE A 47 1.43 14.37 4.87
N ASP A 48 0.90 13.42 5.64
CA ASP A 48 0.37 13.69 6.97
C ASP A 48 1.46 13.60 8.09
N ASP A 49 2.72 13.27 7.75
CA ASP A 49 3.82 12.93 8.69
C ASP A 49 3.41 11.87 9.73
N GLU A 50 2.50 10.99 9.32
CA GLU A 50 1.86 9.97 10.14
C GLU A 50 2.46 8.57 9.86
N LEU A 51 2.14 7.61 10.72
CA LEU A 51 2.46 6.21 10.44
C LEU A 51 1.63 5.70 9.24
N ARG A 52 2.10 4.63 8.59
CA ARG A 52 1.32 3.97 7.54
C ARG A 52 -0.07 3.58 8.07
N MET A 53 -1.11 4.03 7.39
CA MET A 53 -2.50 3.72 7.76
C MET A 53 -2.98 2.34 7.30
N ALA A 54 -2.22 1.67 6.42
CA ALA A 54 -2.62 0.42 5.78
C ALA A 54 -1.41 -0.44 5.41
N ASP A 55 -1.65 -1.72 5.15
CA ASP A 55 -0.69 -2.64 4.56
C ASP A 55 -0.72 -2.54 3.04
N ALA A 56 0.45 -2.59 2.39
CA ALA A 56 0.56 -2.75 0.94
C ALA A 56 1.25 -4.07 0.60
N ARG A 57 0.56 -4.95 -0.14
CA ARG A 57 1.03 -6.32 -0.47
C ARG A 57 1.02 -6.55 -1.98
N CYS A 58 2.02 -7.27 -2.49
CA CYS A 58 2.00 -7.70 -3.89
C CYS A 58 0.93 -8.77 -4.06
N MET A 59 0.15 -8.67 -5.14
CA MET A 59 -0.94 -9.60 -5.44
C MET A 59 -0.55 -10.68 -6.45
N GLU A 60 0.67 -10.60 -6.98
CA GLU A 60 1.21 -11.54 -7.97
C GLU A 60 2.46 -12.20 -7.39
N GLU A 61 2.68 -13.48 -7.73
CA GLU A 61 3.93 -14.16 -7.41
C GLU A 61 5.08 -13.57 -8.24
N SER A 62 6.21 -13.30 -7.59
CA SER A 62 7.40 -12.68 -8.20
C SER A 62 8.31 -13.71 -8.87
#